data_AF-A0A519T6Q3-F1
#
_entry.id   AF-A0A519T6Q3-F1
#
_cell.length_a   1.000
_cell.length_b   1.000
_cell.length_c   1.000
_cell.angle_alpha   90.00
_cell.angle_beta   90.00
_cell.angle_gamma   90.00
#
_symmetry.space_group_name_H-M   'P 1'
#
loop_
_entity.id
_entity.type
_entity.pdbx_description
1 polymer ?
#
loop_
_entity_poly.entity_id
_entity_poly.type
_entity_poly.pdbx_seq_one_letter_code
_entity_poly.pdbx_strand_id
1 'polypeptide(L)'
;HPDMRVADAVRISMSIPLYFRAVLLDADDHVIKGKPKAGQPVQVLVDGGLLANYPLHIFDQPQYLPAGLPPGTTANPETLGLRLDRAEQIALDTLPTGRQALAPYDIHDFSSYIGALYTVALENLNPALPSDWPRTISINTMGFRPKVKRVSTEQKEQLVASGRQGVRAFFEKRN
;
A
#
# COMPACT_ATOMS: atom_id res chain seq x y z
N HIS A 1 17.31 5.58 8.27
CA HIS A 1 17.61 7.02 8.12
C HIS A 1 16.81 7.84 9.15
N PRO A 2 17.27 7.93 10.42
CA PRO A 2 16.55 8.69 11.45
C PRO A 2 16.51 10.20 11.19
N ASP A 3 17.52 10.73 10.48
CA ASP A 3 17.66 12.17 10.21
C ASP A 3 17.02 12.62 8.88
N MET A 4 16.42 11.70 8.13
CA MET A 4 15.76 12.02 6.86
C MET A 4 14.51 12.87 7.12
N ARG A 5 14.37 13.96 6.35
CA ARG A 5 13.16 14.79 6.40
C ARG A 5 11.94 13.95 6.00
N VAL A 6 10.86 14.04 6.78
CA VAL A 6 9.60 13.34 6.49
C VAL A 6 9.10 13.63 5.07
N ALA A 7 9.24 14.87 4.59
CA ALA A 7 8.85 15.24 3.22
C ALA A 7 9.64 14.49 2.14
N ASP A 8 10.93 14.21 2.37
CA ASP A 8 11.75 13.42 1.44
C ASP A 8 11.35 11.95 1.47
N ALA A 9 11.11 11.39 2.67
CA ALA A 9 10.62 10.02 2.83
C ALA A 9 9.26 9.81 2.12
N VAL A 10 8.33 10.75 2.27
CA VAL A 10 7.04 10.73 1.56
C VAL A 10 7.25 10.87 0.05
N ARG A 11 8.13 11.78 -0.41
CA ARG A 11 8.45 11.92 -1.84
C ARG A 11 9.06 10.66 -2.42
N ILE A 12 9.93 9.97 -1.67
CA ILE A 12 10.50 8.67 -2.04
C ILE A 12 9.35 7.66 -2.19
N SER A 13 8.51 7.51 -1.17
CA SER A 13 7.38 6.57 -1.18
C SER A 13 6.39 6.80 -2.31
N MET A 14 6.29 8.03 -2.84
CA MET A 14 5.43 8.36 -3.98
C MET A 14 6.15 8.33 -5.34
N SER A 15 7.35 7.74 -5.43
CA SER A 15 8.15 7.66 -6.67
C SER A 15 7.69 6.52 -7.60
N ILE A 16 6.40 6.52 -7.95
CA ILE A 16 5.79 5.47 -8.78
C ILE A 16 6.52 5.43 -10.13
N PRO A 17 7.15 4.30 -10.50
CA PRO A 17 7.82 4.20 -11.78
C PRO A 17 6.89 4.53 -12.94
N LEU A 18 7.46 5.04 -14.03
CA LEU A 18 6.77 5.57 -15.22
C LEU A 18 6.02 6.90 -15.01
N TYR A 19 5.66 7.29 -13.79
CA TYR A 19 5.04 8.59 -13.50
C TYR A 19 6.02 9.59 -12.90
N PHE A 20 6.88 9.15 -11.99
CA PHE A 20 7.80 10.01 -11.25
C PHE A 20 9.23 9.50 -11.34
N ARG A 21 10.18 10.44 -11.33
CA ARG A 21 11.60 10.11 -11.24
C ARG A 21 11.92 9.54 -9.86
N ALA A 22 12.75 8.49 -9.83
CA ALA A 22 13.36 7.96 -8.62
C ALA A 22 14.10 9.05 -7.84
N VAL A 23 14.15 8.89 -6.52
CA VAL A 23 14.96 9.73 -5.64
C VAL A 23 16.31 9.04 -5.45
N LEU A 24 17.38 9.82 -5.49
CA LEU A 24 18.74 9.33 -5.35
C LEU A 24 19.31 9.77 -4.01
N LEU A 25 19.88 8.85 -3.25
CA LEU A 25 20.66 9.16 -2.06
C LEU A 25 22.15 8.89 -2.33
N ASP A 26 23.03 9.64 -1.68
CA ASP A 26 24.45 9.32 -1.63
C ASP A 26 24.75 8.26 -0.56
N ALA A 27 26.04 8.02 -0.31
CA ALA A 27 26.50 7.04 0.67
C ALA A 27 26.19 7.46 2.12
N ASP A 28 25.95 8.75 2.36
CA ASP A 28 25.63 9.33 3.66
C ASP A 28 24.11 9.57 3.81
N ASP A 29 23.30 8.95 2.96
CA ASP A 29 21.84 9.04 2.93
C ASP A 29 21.26 10.44 2.64
N HIS A 30 22.06 11.35 2.08
CA HIS A 30 21.58 12.65 1.67
C HIS A 30 20.98 12.62 0.26
N VAL A 31 19.88 13.36 0.07
CA VAL A 31 19.23 13.47 -1.24
C VAL A 31 20.14 14.18 -2.23
N ILE A 32 20.53 13.47 -3.29
CA ILE A 32 21.30 14.02 -4.40
C ILE A 32 20.38 14.89 -5.26
N LYS A 33 20.70 16.18 -5.33
CA LYS A 33 20.01 17.12 -6.22
C LYS A 33 20.68 17.12 -7.59
N GLY A 34 19.92 16.77 -8.63
CA GLY A 34 20.37 16.83 -10.03
C GLY A 34 20.87 15.50 -10.59
N LYS A 35 21.97 15.53 -11.34
CA LYS A 35 22.59 14.33 -11.93
C LYS A 35 23.78 13.92 -11.06
N PRO A 36 23.88 12.64 -10.64
CA PRO A 36 25.04 12.17 -9.87
C PRO A 36 26.31 12.30 -10.71
N LYS A 37 27.45 12.53 -10.04
CA LYS A 37 28.75 12.58 -10.71
C LYS A 37 29.13 11.19 -11.22
N ALA A 38 29.94 11.12 -12.27
CA ALA A 38 30.45 9.84 -12.76
C ALA A 38 31.22 9.12 -11.65
N GLY A 39 30.88 7.86 -11.39
CA GLY A 39 31.49 7.06 -10.33
C GLY A 39 31.01 7.36 -8.90
N GLN A 40 30.07 8.29 -8.71
CA GLN A 40 29.48 8.54 -7.39
C GLN A 40 28.60 7.34 -6.98
N PRO A 41 28.80 6.74 -5.80
CA PRO A 41 27.87 5.75 -5.26
C PRO A 41 26.48 6.36 -5.07
N VAL A 42 25.45 5.66 -5.56
CA VAL A 42 24.06 6.10 -5.45
C VAL A 42 23.16 4.98 -5.00
N GLN A 43 22.27 5.29 -4.07
CA GLN A 43 21.11 4.46 -3.75
C GLN A 43 19.93 4.97 -4.57
N VAL A 44 19.25 4.08 -5.30
CA VAL A 44 18.09 4.44 -6.14
C VAL A 44 16.82 4.02 -5.41
N LEU A 45 16.03 5.00 -5.00
CA LEU A 45 14.79 4.76 -4.27
C LEU A 45 13.59 5.06 -5.16
N VAL A 46 12.68 4.08 -5.19
CA VAL A 46 11.40 4.13 -5.92
C VAL A 46 10.25 3.96 -4.93
N ASP A 47 9.03 4.00 -5.44
CA ASP A 47 7.82 3.70 -4.67
C ASP A 47 7.93 2.37 -3.90
N GLY A 48 7.69 2.47 -2.59
CA GLY A 48 7.73 1.34 -1.67
C GLY A 48 6.62 0.32 -1.90
N GLY A 49 5.51 0.71 -2.55
CA GLY A 49 4.43 -0.19 -2.91
C GLY A 49 4.93 -1.37 -3.74
N LEU A 50 5.93 -1.17 -4.59
CA LEU A 50 6.52 -2.25 -5.38
C LEU A 50 7.18 -3.33 -4.51
N LEU A 51 7.63 -3.03 -3.31
CA LEU A 51 8.30 -4.00 -2.44
C LEU A 51 7.39 -4.43 -1.29
N ALA A 52 6.63 -3.51 -0.69
CA ALA A 52 5.81 -3.74 0.48
C ALA A 52 4.57 -2.83 0.47
N ASN A 53 3.55 -3.21 -0.31
CA ASN A 53 2.32 -2.43 -0.46
C ASN A 53 1.40 -2.44 0.79
N TYR A 54 1.56 -3.42 1.69
CA TYR A 54 0.72 -3.55 2.87
C TYR A 54 1.52 -3.98 4.12
N PRO A 55 2.40 -3.10 4.65
CA PRO A 55 3.40 -3.48 5.65
C PRO A 55 2.83 -3.48 7.09
N LEU A 56 1.71 -4.15 7.34
CA LEU A 56 1.11 -4.21 8.69
C LEU A 56 2.05 -4.84 9.73
N HIS A 57 2.87 -5.81 9.29
CA HIS A 57 3.83 -6.54 10.12
C HIS A 57 4.86 -5.64 10.83
N ILE A 58 5.07 -4.40 10.36
CA ILE A 58 6.00 -3.48 11.04
C ILE A 58 5.51 -3.12 12.45
N PHE A 59 4.19 -3.20 12.69
CA PHE A 59 3.54 -2.94 13.97
C PHE A 59 3.37 -4.21 14.83
N ASP A 60 3.85 -5.35 14.36
CA ASP A 60 3.74 -6.66 15.02
C ASP A 60 5.00 -7.06 15.80
N GLN A 61 5.99 -6.17 15.85
CA GLN A 61 7.21 -6.43 16.62
C GLN A 61 6.86 -6.56 18.11
N PRO A 62 7.53 -7.45 18.87
CA PRO A 62 7.22 -7.71 20.28
C PRO A 62 7.11 -6.46 21.16
N GLN A 63 7.90 -5.42 20.87
CA GLN A 63 7.87 -4.15 21.59
C GLN A 63 6.59 -3.31 21.41
N TYR A 64 5.80 -3.60 20.37
CA TYR A 64 4.52 -2.95 20.09
C TYR A 64 3.33 -3.80 20.51
N LEU A 65 3.56 -5.05 20.94
CA LEU A 65 2.50 -5.94 21.37
C LEU A 65 2.02 -5.57 22.79
N PRO A 66 0.70 -5.46 23.00
CA PRO A 66 0.13 -5.31 24.34
C PRO A 66 0.58 -6.40 25.30
N ALA A 67 0.76 -6.04 26.57
CA ALA A 67 1.07 -6.99 27.63
C ALA A 67 -0.14 -7.93 27.87
N GLY A 68 0.14 -9.19 28.21
CA GLY A 68 -0.89 -10.18 28.56
C GLY A 68 -1.59 -10.85 27.39
N LEU A 69 -1.07 -10.72 26.17
CA LEU A 69 -1.58 -11.46 25.02
C LEU A 69 -1.35 -12.98 25.17
N PRO A 70 -2.24 -13.81 24.60
CA PRO A 70 -2.04 -15.26 24.57
C PRO A 70 -0.68 -15.64 23.97
N PRO A 71 0.00 -16.67 24.50
CA PRO A 71 1.23 -17.20 23.92
C PRO A 71 1.05 -17.55 22.44
N GLY A 72 2.00 -17.10 21.60
CA GLY A 72 1.94 -17.33 20.15
C GLY A 72 1.16 -16.27 19.37
N THR A 73 0.69 -15.20 20.02
CA THR A 73 0.13 -14.04 19.31
C THR A 73 1.23 -13.32 18.55
N THR A 74 1.16 -13.33 17.21
CA THR A 74 2.14 -12.68 16.32
C THR A 74 1.61 -11.43 15.65
N ALA A 75 0.31 -11.16 15.71
CA ALA A 75 -0.32 -9.98 15.14
C ALA A 75 -0.78 -9.03 16.26
N ASN A 76 -0.42 -7.76 16.16
CA ASN A 76 -0.88 -6.73 17.06
C ASN A 76 -2.38 -6.44 16.85
N PRO A 77 -3.24 -6.70 17.85
CA PRO A 77 -4.68 -6.49 17.72
C PRO A 77 -5.08 -5.01 17.66
N GLU A 78 -4.20 -4.10 18.07
CA GLU A 78 -4.45 -2.65 18.10
C GLU A 78 -4.10 -1.95 16.77
N THR A 79 -3.44 -2.65 15.85
CA THR A 79 -3.14 -2.15 14.51
C THR A 79 -4.39 -2.20 13.64
N LEU A 80 -4.76 -1.07 13.03
CA LEU A 80 -5.77 -1.03 11.96
C LEU A 80 -5.11 -0.80 10.61
N GLY A 81 -5.30 -1.73 9.68
CA GLY A 81 -4.87 -1.58 8.30
C GLY A 81 -5.97 -1.01 7.43
N LEU A 82 -5.62 -0.09 6.53
CA LEU A 82 -6.52 0.45 5.50
C LEU A 82 -6.06 -0.05 4.14
N ARG A 83 -6.87 -0.89 3.51
CA ARG A 83 -6.54 -1.51 2.23
C ARG A 83 -7.48 -1.00 1.15
N LEU A 84 -6.91 -0.31 0.15
CA LEU A 84 -7.65 0.25 -0.97
C LEU A 84 -7.57 -0.71 -2.14
N ASP A 85 -8.71 -1.22 -2.59
CA ASP A 85 -8.77 -2.22 -3.63
C ASP A 85 -9.96 -2.06 -4.58
N ARG A 86 -9.95 -2.81 -5.68
CA ARG A 86 -11.12 -2.92 -6.56
C ARG A 86 -12.22 -3.73 -5.87
N ALA A 87 -13.48 -3.46 -6.22
CA ALA A 87 -14.63 -4.19 -5.65
C ALA A 87 -14.50 -5.71 -5.84
N GLU A 88 -14.01 -6.12 -7.01
CA GLU A 88 -13.79 -7.52 -7.37
C GLU A 88 -12.72 -8.19 -6.48
N GLN A 89 -11.66 -7.46 -6.11
CA GLN A 89 -10.63 -7.98 -5.21
C GLN A 89 -11.15 -8.08 -3.78
N ILE A 90 -11.87 -7.04 -3.31
CA ILE A 90 -12.48 -7.04 -1.97
C ILE A 90 -13.44 -8.23 -1.80
N ALA A 91 -14.21 -8.57 -2.83
CA ALA A 91 -15.11 -9.72 -2.80
C ALA A 91 -14.38 -11.06 -2.62
N LEU A 92 -13.14 -11.19 -3.11
CA LEU A 92 -12.31 -12.39 -2.93
C LEU A 92 -11.56 -12.39 -1.59
N ASP A 93 -11.12 -11.22 -1.14
CA ASP A 93 -10.35 -11.06 0.11
C ASP A 93 -11.21 -11.27 1.35
N THR A 94 -12.51 -10.95 1.27
CA THR A 94 -13.46 -11.02 2.39
C THR A 94 -14.14 -12.37 2.55
N LEU A 95 -13.76 -13.38 1.74
CA LEU A 95 -14.25 -14.73 1.90
C LEU A 95 -13.79 -15.33 3.25
N PRO A 96 -14.59 -16.20 3.90
CA PRO A 96 -14.22 -16.84 5.17
C PRO A 96 -12.91 -17.62 5.11
N THR A 97 -12.55 -18.13 3.94
CA THR A 97 -11.30 -18.86 3.67
C THR A 97 -10.12 -17.92 3.42
N GLY A 98 -10.30 -16.61 3.57
CA GLY A 98 -9.34 -15.58 3.19
C GLY A 98 -9.17 -15.47 1.68
N ARG A 99 -8.27 -14.56 1.27
CA ARG A 99 -7.92 -14.34 -0.14
C ARG A 99 -7.59 -15.65 -0.86
N GLN A 100 -8.40 -15.97 -1.86
CA GLN A 100 -8.21 -17.16 -2.70
C GLN A 100 -7.30 -16.90 -3.89
N ALA A 101 -7.45 -15.72 -4.53
CA ALA A 101 -6.77 -15.37 -5.75
C ALA A 101 -6.77 -13.85 -5.96
N LEU A 102 -5.98 -13.41 -6.95
CA LEU A 102 -6.15 -12.08 -7.54
C LEU A 102 -7.42 -12.05 -8.39
N ALA A 103 -8.23 -11.02 -8.22
CA ALA A 103 -9.35 -10.76 -9.11
C ALA A 103 -8.83 -10.54 -10.53
N PRO A 104 -9.48 -11.12 -11.56
CA PRO A 104 -9.03 -10.97 -12.94
C PRO A 104 -8.85 -9.51 -13.38
N TYR A 105 -7.92 -9.31 -14.30
CA TYR A 105 -7.76 -8.06 -15.02
C TYR A 105 -8.15 -8.27 -16.47
N ASP A 106 -9.07 -7.45 -16.95
CA ASP A 106 -9.36 -7.38 -18.37
C ASP A 106 -8.31 -6.48 -19.03
N ILE A 107 -7.48 -7.07 -19.90
CA ILE A 107 -6.35 -6.40 -20.56
C ILE A 107 -6.69 -6.27 -22.03
N HIS A 108 -6.98 -5.05 -22.46
CA HIS A 108 -7.40 -4.74 -23.83
C HIS A 108 -6.50 -3.70 -24.51
N ASP A 109 -5.56 -3.08 -23.78
CA ASP A 109 -4.62 -2.08 -24.29
C ASP A 109 -3.33 -2.02 -23.45
N PHE A 110 -2.36 -1.21 -23.89
CA PHE A 110 -1.11 -1.04 -23.17
C PHE A 110 -1.28 -0.44 -21.77
N SER A 111 -2.27 0.45 -21.57
CA SER A 111 -2.48 1.10 -20.27
C SER A 111 -3.07 0.14 -19.24
N SER A 112 -3.98 -0.75 -19.64
CA SER A 112 -4.55 -1.82 -18.84
C SER A 112 -3.52 -2.89 -18.55
N TYR A 113 -2.64 -3.19 -19.51
CA TYR A 113 -1.48 -4.07 -19.30
C TYR A 113 -0.53 -3.52 -18.22
N ILE A 114 -0.08 -2.26 -18.32
CA ILE A 114 0.80 -1.66 -17.31
C ILE A 114 0.13 -1.59 -15.93
N GLY A 115 -1.18 -1.30 -15.89
CA GLY A 115 -1.95 -1.34 -14.64
C GLY A 115 -2.01 -2.73 -14.02
N ALA A 116 -2.21 -3.77 -14.83
CA ALA A 116 -2.21 -5.16 -14.38
C ALA A 116 -0.81 -5.58 -13.89
N LEU A 117 0.24 -5.26 -14.64
CA LEU A 117 1.63 -5.55 -14.26
C LEU A 117 2.00 -4.89 -12.93
N TYR A 118 1.65 -3.62 -12.76
CA TYR A 118 1.90 -2.90 -11.52
C TYR A 118 1.13 -3.55 -10.35
N THR A 119 -0.14 -3.90 -10.54
CA THR A 119 -0.90 -4.61 -9.50
C THR A 119 -0.24 -5.93 -9.13
N VAL A 120 0.14 -6.75 -10.10
CA VAL A 120 0.81 -8.03 -9.84
C VAL A 120 2.11 -7.82 -9.05
N ALA A 121 2.88 -6.77 -9.36
CA ALA A 121 4.08 -6.42 -8.60
C ALA A 121 3.75 -6.03 -7.14
N LEU A 122 2.75 -5.17 -6.92
CA LEU A 122 2.30 -4.76 -5.59
C LEU A 122 1.85 -5.95 -4.74
N GLU A 123 1.20 -6.92 -5.38
CA GLU A 123 0.48 -8.00 -4.70
C GLU A 123 1.36 -9.24 -4.42
N ASN A 124 2.40 -9.47 -5.22
CA ASN A 124 3.24 -10.67 -5.10
C ASN A 124 4.38 -10.54 -4.09
N LEU A 125 4.83 -9.33 -3.75
CA LEU A 125 6.06 -9.16 -2.97
C LEU A 125 5.82 -9.16 -1.46
N ASN A 126 4.61 -8.86 -0.98
CA ASN A 126 4.21 -8.97 0.42
C ASN A 126 2.67 -9.12 0.54
N PRO A 127 2.13 -10.32 0.26
CA PRO A 127 0.69 -10.54 0.38
C PRO A 127 0.24 -10.41 1.85
N ALA A 128 -0.97 -9.87 2.04
CA ALA A 128 -1.60 -9.84 3.36
C ALA A 128 -1.76 -11.27 3.90
N LEU A 129 -1.40 -11.46 5.17
CA LEU A 129 -1.52 -12.75 5.84
C LEU A 129 -2.95 -12.97 6.32
N PRO A 130 -3.39 -14.23 6.54
CA PRO A 130 -4.70 -14.52 7.12
C PRO A 130 -4.97 -13.76 8.44
N SER A 131 -3.94 -13.55 9.25
CA SER A 131 -4.00 -12.79 10.51
C SER A 131 -4.23 -11.29 10.34
N ASP A 132 -4.04 -10.74 9.13
CA ASP A 132 -4.24 -9.32 8.86
C ASP A 132 -5.69 -8.96 8.59
N TRP A 133 -6.49 -9.90 8.06
CA TRP A 133 -7.88 -9.64 7.66
C TRP A 133 -8.79 -9.20 8.81
N PRO A 134 -8.72 -9.81 10.02
CA PRO A 134 -9.55 -9.37 11.14
C PRO A 134 -9.35 -7.90 11.49
N ARG A 135 -8.19 -7.32 11.18
CA ARG A 135 -7.82 -5.94 11.48
C ARG A 135 -7.64 -5.05 10.24
N THR A 136 -8.16 -5.49 9.10
CA THR A 136 -8.09 -4.79 7.83
C THR A 136 -9.44 -4.18 7.46
N ILE A 137 -9.44 -2.87 7.22
CA ILE A 137 -10.55 -2.11 6.67
C ILE A 137 -10.41 -2.10 5.15
N SER A 138 -11.27 -2.82 4.45
CA SER A 138 -11.34 -2.81 2.99
C SER A 138 -12.07 -1.56 2.50
N ILE A 139 -11.44 -0.80 1.60
CA ILE A 139 -11.98 0.43 1.02
C ILE A 139 -12.05 0.26 -0.50
N ASN A 140 -13.25 0.41 -1.06
CA ASN A 140 -13.45 0.30 -2.50
C ASN A 140 -12.89 1.53 -3.20
N THR A 141 -12.01 1.31 -4.18
CA THR A 141 -11.46 2.36 -5.05
C THR A 141 -12.47 2.91 -6.05
N MET A 142 -13.69 2.36 -6.13
CA MET A 142 -14.78 2.82 -7.00
C MET A 142 -14.38 2.87 -8.49
N GLY A 143 -13.48 1.95 -8.90
CA GLY A 143 -12.94 1.90 -10.27
C GLY A 143 -11.90 2.98 -10.58
N PHE A 144 -11.49 3.79 -9.60
CA PHE A 144 -10.39 4.74 -9.77
C PHE A 144 -9.08 3.98 -9.88
N ARG A 145 -8.47 4.06 -11.06
CA ARG A 145 -7.14 3.50 -11.32
C ARG A 145 -6.06 4.38 -10.67
N PRO A 146 -4.90 3.83 -10.28
CA PRO A 146 -3.76 4.58 -9.71
C PRO A 146 -3.07 5.54 -10.71
N LYS A 147 -3.73 5.85 -11.83
CA LYS A 147 -3.21 6.78 -12.84
C LYS A 147 -3.20 8.19 -12.27
N VAL A 148 -2.03 8.84 -12.32
CA VAL A 148 -1.89 10.24 -11.94
C VAL A 148 -2.66 11.11 -12.94
N LYS A 149 -3.83 11.60 -12.52
CA LYS A 149 -4.67 12.52 -13.30
C LYS A 149 -5.35 13.52 -12.37
N ARG A 150 -5.85 14.61 -12.95
CA ARG A 150 -6.71 15.54 -12.21
C ARG A 150 -8.00 14.82 -11.81
N VAL A 151 -8.36 14.95 -10.53
CA VAL A 151 -9.57 14.39 -9.93
C VAL A 151 -10.51 15.55 -9.60
N SER A 152 -11.76 15.46 -10.03
CA SER A 152 -12.78 16.50 -9.76
C SER A 152 -13.15 16.54 -8.27
N THR A 153 -13.85 17.58 -7.83
CA THR A 153 -14.32 17.69 -6.44
C THR A 153 -15.28 16.56 -6.11
N GLU A 154 -16.22 16.27 -7.02
CA GLU A 154 -17.22 15.21 -6.87
C GLU A 154 -16.54 13.84 -6.75
N GLN A 155 -15.51 13.58 -7.56
CA GLN A 155 -14.74 12.35 -7.49
C GLN A 155 -13.97 12.20 -6.17
N LYS A 156 -13.44 13.30 -5.60
CA LYS A 156 -12.80 13.28 -4.28
C LYS A 156 -13.82 12.95 -3.19
N GLU A 157 -15.00 13.57 -3.25
CA GLU A 157 -16.08 13.30 -2.31
C GLU A 157 -16.54 11.84 -2.38
N GLN A 158 -16.63 11.26 -3.58
CA GLN A 158 -16.92 9.83 -3.77
C GLN A 158 -15.87 8.94 -3.10
N LEU A 159 -14.58 9.23 -3.27
CA LEU A 159 -13.50 8.46 -2.65
C LEU A 159 -13.53 8.58 -1.11
N VAL A 160 -13.77 9.78 -0.59
CA VAL A 160 -13.91 10.02 0.86
C VAL A 160 -15.13 9.28 1.41
N ALA A 161 -16.27 9.31 0.70
CA ALA A 161 -17.48 8.60 1.08
C ALA A 161 -17.26 7.07 1.10
N SER A 162 -16.55 6.52 0.10
CA SER A 162 -16.17 5.12 0.07
C SER A 162 -15.31 4.73 1.29
N GLY A 163 -14.33 5.57 1.64
CA GLY A 163 -13.53 5.37 2.85
C GLY A 163 -14.39 5.33 4.13
N ARG A 164 -15.32 6.28 4.28
CA ARG A 164 -16.27 6.30 5.42
C ARG A 164 -17.13 5.05 5.47
N GLN A 165 -17.61 4.56 4.32
CA GLN A 165 -18.41 3.35 4.24
C GLN A 165 -17.60 2.11 4.66
N GLY A 166 -16.36 1.97 4.17
CA GLY A 166 -15.48 0.86 4.55
C GLY A 166 -15.23 0.80 6.06
N VAL A 167 -14.96 1.95 6.68
CA VAL A 167 -14.79 2.05 8.14
C VAL A 167 -16.06 1.64 8.89
N ARG A 168 -17.24 2.14 8.49
CA ARG A 168 -18.52 1.77 9.12
C ARG A 168 -18.78 0.27 9.04
N ALA A 169 -18.65 -0.31 7.84
CA ALA A 169 -18.88 -1.73 7.62
C ALA A 169 -17.93 -2.61 8.44
N PHE A 170 -16.68 -2.18 8.65
CA PHE A 170 -15.72 -2.90 9.48
C PHE A 170 -16.12 -2.92 10.96
N PHE A 171 -16.57 -1.79 11.52
CA PHE A 171 -17.00 -1.72 12.91
C PHE A 171 -18.37 -2.34 13.17
N GLU A 172 -19.30 -2.30 12.20
CA GLU A 172 -20.61 -2.97 12.31
C GLU A 172 -20.48 -4.49 12.45
N LYS A 173 -19.51 -5.13 11.78
CA LYS A 173 -19.25 -6.57 11.91
C LYS A 173 -18.68 -7.02 13.25
N ARG A 174 -18.23 -6.07 14.08
CA ARG A 174 -17.56 -6.33 15.37
C ARG A 174 -18.45 -6.04 16.58
N ASN A 175 -19.63 -5.46 16.35
CA ASN A 175 -20.68 -5.32 17.35
C ASN A 175 -21.59 -6.55 17.35
#